data_AF-A0A971C570-F1
#
_entry.id   AF-A0A971C570-F1
#
_cell.length_a   1.000
_cell.length_b   1.000
_cell.length_c   1.000
_cell.angle_alpha   90.00
_cell.angle_beta   90.00
_cell.angle_gamma   90.00
#
_symmetry.space_group_name_H-M   'P 1'
#
loop_
_entity.id
_entity.type
_entity.pdbx_description
1 polymer ?
#
loop_
_entity_poly.entity_id
_entity_poly.type
_entity_poly.pdbx_seq_one_letter_code
_entity_poly.pdbx_strand_id
1 'polypeptide(L)'
;YNFDKIDSMPVLYRQSSEPSNKISGKTLWYDTSAGSLKLWNGSAWEAVGGGSCDFALSDTEFEANLEDEDWCERFFSSRFALATINADIFSSYWWPKIVDSQPAMEVISNSIAGLSTALANSKATIEIWKNTNSQEIWLAGDPPPPHTYYSGTYGTVDSIITTGKTSGGKCLLIRQESKSYSGTYSWSVDLDLTDIATLKIYTKRSAYASSYFYTEIRIGGTTVYSTNDSGHAWTLRSFDVSSLSDTVTLILQMRITSTSSTTSRNGYSYFSDLSLER
;
A
#
# COMPACT_ATOMS: atom_id res chain seq x y z
N TYR A 1 22.31 -36.49 -38.10
CA TYR A 1 21.00 -36.15 -38.68
C TYR A 1 20.04 -35.96 -37.52
N ASN A 2 19.41 -34.78 -37.37
CA ASN A 2 18.62 -34.38 -36.19
C ASN A 2 17.10 -34.66 -36.34
N PHE A 3 16.69 -35.54 -37.25
CA PHE A 3 15.26 -35.74 -37.56
C PHE A 3 14.44 -36.28 -36.38
N ASP A 4 15.05 -37.12 -35.53
CA ASP A 4 14.42 -37.60 -34.29
C ASP A 4 14.05 -36.46 -33.32
N LYS A 5 14.74 -35.32 -33.41
CA LYS A 5 14.45 -34.13 -32.60
C LYS A 5 13.29 -33.32 -33.17
N ILE A 6 13.08 -33.33 -34.48
CA ILE A 6 11.99 -32.60 -35.17
C ILE A 6 10.64 -33.25 -34.85
N ASP A 7 10.56 -34.58 -34.87
CA ASP A 7 9.34 -35.33 -34.50
C ASP A 7 8.99 -35.20 -33.00
N SER A 8 9.95 -34.72 -32.21
CA SER A 8 9.80 -34.45 -30.78
C SER A 8 9.43 -32.99 -30.48
N MET A 9 9.39 -32.11 -31.48
CA MET A 9 9.03 -30.71 -31.26
C MET A 9 7.52 -30.53 -31.05
N PRO A 10 7.11 -29.70 -30.09
CA PRO A 10 5.72 -29.30 -29.98
C PRO A 10 5.29 -28.48 -31.21
N VAL A 11 4.05 -28.67 -31.64
CA VAL A 11 3.45 -27.94 -32.77
C VAL A 11 2.47 -26.92 -32.21
N LEU A 12 2.64 -25.65 -32.60
CA LEU A 12 1.77 -24.55 -32.21
C LEU A 12 0.77 -24.24 -33.33
N TYR A 13 -0.52 -24.36 -33.03
CA TYR A 13 -1.61 -23.87 -33.86
C TYR A 13 -2.08 -22.50 -33.33
N ARG A 14 -2.31 -21.54 -34.23
CA ARG A 14 -2.86 -20.23 -33.89
C ARG A 14 -4.10 -19.94 -34.75
N GLN A 15 -5.28 -20.19 -34.21
CA GLN A 15 -6.55 -20.12 -34.94
C GLN A 15 -7.75 -20.14 -33.99
N SER A 16 -8.93 -19.73 -34.48
CA SER A 16 -10.17 -19.62 -33.70
C SER A 16 -10.89 -20.95 -33.49
N SER A 17 -10.59 -21.95 -34.32
CA SER A 17 -11.19 -23.28 -34.27
C SER A 17 -10.20 -24.33 -33.75
N GLU A 18 -10.74 -25.32 -33.04
CA GLU A 18 -9.93 -26.40 -32.49
C GLU A 18 -9.17 -27.15 -33.59
N PRO A 19 -7.84 -27.37 -33.42
CA PRO A 19 -7.06 -28.20 -34.33
C PRO A 19 -7.57 -29.64 -34.38
N SER A 20 -7.68 -30.21 -35.58
CA SER A 20 -8.08 -31.61 -35.77
C SER A 20 -6.97 -32.61 -35.45
N ASN A 21 -5.71 -32.23 -35.68
CA ASN A 21 -4.54 -33.09 -35.48
C ASN A 21 -3.91 -32.84 -34.11
N LYS A 22 -4.33 -33.63 -33.12
CA LYS A 22 -3.96 -33.48 -31.71
C LYS A 22 -3.08 -34.65 -31.26
N ILE A 23 -1.90 -34.34 -30.73
CA ILE A 23 -0.94 -35.28 -30.16
C ILE A 23 -0.71 -34.90 -28.70
N SER A 24 -0.93 -35.86 -27.79
CA SER A 24 -0.77 -35.66 -26.35
C SER A 24 0.62 -35.11 -26.01
N GLY A 25 0.66 -34.06 -25.20
CA GLY A 25 1.89 -33.42 -24.73
C GLY A 25 2.68 -32.66 -25.79
N LYS A 26 2.17 -32.57 -27.04
CA LYS A 26 2.87 -31.92 -28.16
C LYS A 26 2.06 -30.86 -28.87
N THR A 27 0.74 -30.98 -28.90
CA THR A 27 -0.10 -30.00 -29.58
C THR A 27 -0.41 -28.83 -28.65
N LEU A 28 0.17 -27.68 -28.98
CA LEU A 28 -0.18 -26.38 -28.42
C LEU A 28 -1.20 -25.70 -29.33
N TRP A 29 -2.20 -25.06 -28.74
CA TRP A 29 -3.20 -24.28 -29.47
C TRP A 29 -3.42 -22.93 -28.79
N TYR A 30 -3.08 -21.86 -29.50
CA TYR A 30 -3.54 -20.52 -29.14
C TYR A 30 -4.92 -20.30 -29.79
N ASP A 31 -5.95 -20.40 -28.95
CA ASP A 31 -7.35 -20.14 -29.30
C ASP A 31 -7.55 -18.64 -29.45
N THR A 32 -7.61 -18.15 -30.69
CA THR A 32 -7.75 -16.71 -30.94
C THR A 32 -9.14 -16.17 -30.58
N SER A 33 -10.14 -17.03 -30.35
CA SER A 33 -11.48 -16.62 -29.92
C SER A 33 -11.52 -16.42 -28.40
N ALA A 34 -10.87 -17.31 -27.66
CA ALA A 34 -10.81 -17.29 -26.20
C ALA A 34 -9.54 -16.63 -25.63
N GLY A 35 -8.61 -16.22 -26.49
CA GLY A 35 -7.31 -15.65 -26.12
C GLY A 35 -6.34 -16.61 -25.45
N SER A 36 -6.69 -17.87 -25.20
CA SER A 36 -5.92 -18.78 -24.34
C SER A 36 -4.98 -19.71 -25.12
N LEU A 37 -3.80 -19.94 -24.56
CA LEU A 37 -2.85 -20.98 -24.96
C LEU A 37 -3.18 -22.27 -24.21
N LYS A 38 -3.44 -23.34 -24.95
CA LYS A 38 -3.85 -24.64 -24.44
C LYS A 38 -2.84 -25.71 -24.88
N LEU A 39 -2.64 -26.73 -24.06
CA LEU A 39 -1.89 -27.95 -24.36
C LEU A 39 -2.86 -29.13 -24.40
N TRP A 40 -2.80 -29.95 -25.46
CA TRP A 40 -3.57 -31.20 -25.50
C TRP A 40 -2.90 -32.28 -24.66
N ASN A 41 -3.58 -32.79 -23.63
CA ASN A 41 -3.03 -33.83 -22.74
C ASN A 41 -3.38 -35.27 -23.19
N GLY A 42 -4.08 -35.43 -24.32
CA GLY A 42 -4.53 -36.73 -24.83
C GLY A 42 -6.03 -36.99 -24.67
N SER A 43 -6.69 -36.32 -23.73
CA SER A 43 -8.13 -36.46 -23.47
C SER A 43 -8.87 -35.12 -23.43
N ALA A 44 -8.20 -34.04 -23.03
CA ALA A 44 -8.74 -32.70 -22.96
C ALA A 44 -7.68 -31.63 -23.28
N TRP A 45 -8.16 -30.41 -23.54
CA TRP A 45 -7.32 -29.22 -23.57
C TRP A 45 -7.09 -28.72 -22.15
N GLU A 46 -5.83 -28.56 -21.79
CA GLU A 46 -5.40 -27.93 -20.54
C GLU A 46 -4.92 -26.51 -20.86
N ALA A 47 -5.44 -25.50 -20.16
CA ALA A 47 -4.96 -24.14 -20.32
C ALA A 47 -3.56 -24.03 -19.71
N VAL A 48 -2.58 -23.60 -20.51
CA VAL A 48 -1.16 -23.48 -20.11
C VAL A 48 -0.63 -22.06 -20.28
N GLY A 49 -1.49 -21.13 -20.72
CA GLY A 49 -1.17 -19.71 -20.86
C GLY A 49 -2.23 -18.98 -21.67
N GLY A 50 -1.88 -17.79 -22.17
CA GLY A 50 -2.79 -16.94 -22.94
C GLY A 50 -3.84 -16.23 -22.09
N GLY A 51 -4.56 -15.34 -22.74
CA GLY A 51 -5.08 -14.09 -22.26
C GLY A 51 -4.33 -12.97 -22.98
N SER A 52 -4.92 -11.78 -23.09
CA SER A 52 -4.11 -10.56 -22.99
C SER A 52 -3.13 -10.78 -21.83
N CYS A 53 -1.94 -10.14 -21.81
CA CYS A 53 -1.37 -9.89 -20.50
C CYS A 53 -2.54 -9.33 -19.67
N ASP A 54 -2.87 -9.88 -18.50
CA ASP A 54 -4.01 -9.34 -17.69
C ASP A 54 -3.78 -7.84 -17.37
N PHE A 55 -2.58 -7.35 -17.71
CA PHE A 55 -2.09 -5.97 -17.64
C PHE A 55 -2.01 -5.23 -19.00
N ALA A 56 -2.26 -5.89 -20.14
CA ALA A 56 -2.41 -5.28 -21.46
C ALA A 56 -3.89 -5.04 -21.76
N LEU A 57 -4.52 -4.27 -20.87
CA LEU A 57 -5.91 -3.84 -20.93
C LEU A 57 -6.01 -2.53 -21.69
N SER A 58 -7.15 -2.27 -22.33
CA SER A 58 -7.55 -0.89 -22.66
C SER A 58 -7.79 -0.08 -21.39
N ASP A 59 -7.77 1.24 -21.48
CA ASP A 59 -8.07 2.12 -20.33
C ASP A 59 -9.43 1.80 -19.70
N THR A 60 -10.44 1.46 -20.52
CA THR A 60 -11.78 1.10 -20.06
C THR A 60 -11.80 -0.22 -19.30
N GLU A 61 -11.07 -1.23 -19.79
CA GLU A 61 -10.98 -2.53 -19.10
C GLU A 61 -10.19 -2.40 -17.79
N PHE A 62 -9.13 -1.60 -17.78
CA PHE A 62 -8.37 -1.30 -16.57
C PHE A 62 -9.27 -0.65 -15.50
N GLU A 63 -10.00 0.39 -15.87
CA GLU A 63 -10.91 1.09 -14.94
C GLU A 63 -12.03 0.18 -14.43
N ALA A 64 -12.58 -0.70 -15.27
CA ALA A 64 -13.60 -1.65 -14.84
C ALA A 64 -13.06 -2.67 -13.83
N ASN A 65 -11.81 -3.09 -13.98
CA ASN A 65 -11.19 -4.09 -13.11
C ASN A 65 -10.73 -3.54 -11.76
N LEU A 66 -10.67 -2.21 -11.58
CA LEU A 66 -10.34 -1.63 -10.26
C LEU A 66 -11.36 -1.95 -9.17
N GLU A 67 -12.58 -2.34 -9.57
CA GLU A 67 -13.63 -2.78 -8.65
C GLU A 67 -13.59 -4.31 -8.37
N ASP A 68 -12.70 -5.05 -9.03
CA ASP A 68 -12.47 -6.48 -8.81
C ASP A 68 -11.27 -6.67 -7.87
N GLU A 69 -11.54 -7.06 -6.63
CA GLU A 69 -10.54 -7.25 -5.58
C GLU A 69 -9.51 -8.32 -5.97
N ASP A 70 -9.94 -9.46 -6.51
CA ASP A 70 -9.06 -10.55 -6.93
C ASP A 70 -8.14 -10.09 -8.07
N TRP A 71 -8.65 -9.28 -8.99
CA TRP A 71 -7.83 -8.68 -10.04
C TRP A 71 -6.82 -7.68 -9.46
N CYS A 72 -7.26 -6.81 -8.57
CA CYS A 72 -6.40 -5.85 -7.88
C CYS A 72 -5.29 -6.56 -7.10
N GLU A 73 -5.58 -7.65 -6.40
CA GLU A 73 -4.58 -8.43 -5.67
C GLU A 73 -3.49 -8.95 -6.60
N ARG A 74 -3.87 -9.55 -7.73
CA ARG A 74 -2.92 -10.02 -8.74
C ARG A 74 -2.12 -8.86 -9.32
N PHE A 75 -2.75 -7.72 -9.56
CA PHE A 75 -2.14 -6.53 -10.13
C PHE A 75 -1.09 -5.91 -9.20
N PHE A 76 -1.49 -5.53 -7.98
CA PHE A 76 -0.64 -4.82 -7.03
C PHE A 76 0.36 -5.73 -6.32
N SER A 77 0.25 -7.05 -6.48
CA SER A 77 1.31 -8.01 -6.10
C SER A 77 2.36 -8.21 -7.22
N SER A 78 2.07 -7.78 -8.46
CA SER A 78 2.97 -7.95 -9.60
C SER A 78 3.93 -6.77 -9.75
N ARG A 79 5.21 -6.98 -9.41
CA ARG A 79 6.27 -5.97 -9.62
C ARG A 79 6.39 -5.50 -11.08
N PHE A 80 6.10 -6.38 -12.05
CA PHE A 80 6.11 -6.03 -13.47
C PHE A 80 4.92 -5.12 -13.85
N ALA A 81 3.72 -5.41 -13.36
CA ALA A 81 2.55 -4.58 -13.59
C ALA A 81 2.71 -3.20 -12.94
N LEU A 82 3.17 -3.19 -11.68
CA LEU A 82 3.51 -1.97 -10.95
C LEU A 82 4.57 -1.12 -11.68
N ALA A 83 5.62 -1.73 -12.23
CA ALA A 83 6.62 -1.00 -13.01
C ALA A 83 6.01 -0.32 -14.25
N THR A 84 4.99 -0.94 -14.86
CA THR A 84 4.30 -0.40 -16.03
C THR A 84 3.49 0.85 -15.68
N ILE A 85 2.67 0.82 -14.63
CA ILE A 85 1.86 1.99 -14.23
C ILE A 85 2.72 3.14 -13.73
N ASN A 86 3.92 2.84 -13.23
CA ASN A 86 4.87 3.84 -12.75
C ASN A 86 5.71 4.48 -13.84
N ALA A 87 5.63 3.99 -15.08
CA ALA A 87 6.24 4.70 -16.19
C ALA A 87 5.47 6.02 -16.43
N ASP A 88 6.22 7.11 -16.66
CA ASP A 88 5.70 8.49 -16.70
C ASP A 88 4.46 8.69 -17.60
N ILE A 89 4.36 7.93 -18.69
CA ILE A 89 3.27 8.03 -19.66
C ILE A 89 1.94 7.49 -19.11
N PHE A 90 1.96 6.56 -18.16
CA PHE A 90 0.77 5.90 -17.61
C PHE A 90 0.41 6.45 -16.22
N SER A 91 1.41 6.85 -15.44
CA SER A 91 1.23 7.27 -14.05
C SER A 91 0.25 8.44 -13.90
N SER A 92 0.22 9.36 -14.86
CA SER A 92 -0.66 10.55 -14.77
C SER A 92 -2.14 10.23 -15.02
N TYR A 93 -2.43 9.16 -15.77
CA TYR A 93 -3.79 8.79 -16.11
C TYR A 93 -4.36 7.76 -15.13
N TRP A 94 -3.62 6.69 -14.83
CA TRP A 94 -4.13 5.59 -14.01
C TRP A 94 -4.11 5.87 -12.51
N TRP A 95 -3.15 6.61 -11.96
CA TRP A 95 -3.12 6.85 -10.49
C TRP A 95 -4.36 7.56 -9.94
N PRO A 96 -4.90 8.62 -10.57
CA PRO A 96 -6.18 9.18 -10.15
C PRO A 96 -7.30 8.13 -10.09
N LYS A 97 -7.41 7.27 -11.11
CA LYS A 97 -8.42 6.20 -11.19
C LYS A 97 -8.25 5.14 -10.11
N ILE A 98 -7.02 4.68 -9.92
CA ILE A 98 -6.64 3.71 -8.89
C ILE A 98 -7.02 4.26 -7.50
N VAL A 99 -6.66 5.51 -7.23
CA VAL A 99 -6.89 6.13 -5.92
C VAL A 99 -8.37 6.42 -5.68
N ASP A 100 -9.14 6.73 -6.73
CA ASP A 100 -10.60 6.91 -6.65
C ASP A 100 -11.35 5.60 -6.34
N SER A 101 -10.76 4.45 -6.68
CA SER A 101 -11.34 3.14 -6.39
C SER A 101 -10.97 2.65 -4.98
N GLN A 102 -11.98 2.47 -4.14
CA GLN A 102 -11.78 1.99 -2.76
C GLN A 102 -11.22 0.56 -2.71
N PRO A 103 -11.75 -0.42 -3.47
CA PRO A 103 -11.19 -1.78 -3.48
C PRO A 103 -9.71 -1.80 -3.87
N ALA A 104 -9.32 -1.04 -4.90
CA ALA A 104 -7.91 -0.92 -5.29
C ALA A 104 -7.04 -0.34 -4.16
N MET A 105 -7.52 0.70 -3.47
CA MET A 105 -6.78 1.30 -2.35
C MET A 105 -6.68 0.37 -1.13
N GLU A 106 -7.69 -0.43 -0.84
CA GLU A 106 -7.65 -1.45 0.21
C GLU A 106 -6.57 -2.50 -0.10
N VAL A 107 -6.55 -3.03 -1.33
CA VAL A 107 -5.54 -4.00 -1.77
C VAL A 107 -4.13 -3.41 -1.76
N ILE A 108 -3.95 -2.19 -2.28
CA ILE A 108 -2.65 -1.50 -2.28
C ILE A 108 -2.13 -1.35 -0.86
N SER A 109 -3.00 -0.92 0.06
CA SER A 109 -2.61 -0.61 1.45
C SER A 109 -2.21 -1.86 2.23
N ASN A 110 -2.82 -3.02 1.92
CA ASN A 110 -2.49 -4.32 2.52
C ASN A 110 -1.28 -5.01 1.86
N SER A 111 -0.83 -4.55 0.68
CA SER A 111 0.34 -5.08 -0.03
C SER A 111 1.58 -4.25 0.27
N ILE A 112 2.60 -4.84 0.91
CA ILE A 112 3.88 -4.14 1.17
C ILE A 112 4.49 -3.62 -0.15
N ALA A 113 4.46 -4.43 -1.21
CA ALA A 113 4.97 -4.05 -2.51
C ALA A 113 4.12 -2.94 -3.16
N GLY A 114 2.79 -3.07 -3.11
CA GLY A 114 1.85 -2.08 -3.63
C GLY A 114 1.97 -0.74 -2.93
N LEU A 115 1.87 -0.73 -1.60
CA LEU A 115 1.97 0.46 -0.76
C LEU A 115 3.31 1.17 -0.95
N SER A 116 4.43 0.46 -0.79
CA SER A 116 5.77 1.07 -0.90
C SER A 116 6.01 1.63 -2.29
N THR A 117 5.52 0.95 -3.33
CA THR A 117 5.60 1.44 -4.71
C THR A 117 4.76 2.69 -4.93
N ALA A 118 3.51 2.71 -4.44
CA ALA A 118 2.62 3.86 -4.55
C ALA A 118 3.20 5.08 -3.80
N LEU A 119 3.69 4.88 -2.58
CA LEU A 119 4.33 5.94 -1.79
C LEU A 119 5.64 6.43 -2.39
N ALA A 120 6.35 5.60 -3.15
CA ALA A 120 7.57 5.98 -3.88
C ALA A 120 7.29 6.71 -5.21
N ASN A 121 6.05 6.65 -5.72
CA ASN A 121 5.66 7.36 -6.92
C ASN A 121 5.15 8.76 -6.57
N SER A 122 5.84 9.79 -7.06
CA SER A 122 5.49 11.19 -6.79
C SER A 122 4.09 11.59 -7.25
N LYS A 123 3.58 11.02 -8.37
CA LYS A 123 2.23 11.27 -8.87
C LYS A 123 1.19 10.56 -8.01
N ALA A 124 1.40 9.27 -7.74
CA ALA A 124 0.52 8.48 -6.90
C ALA A 124 0.35 9.12 -5.52
N THR A 125 1.47 9.47 -4.87
CA THR A 125 1.49 10.12 -3.56
C THR A 125 0.64 11.38 -3.54
N ILE A 126 0.76 12.24 -4.56
CA ILE A 126 -0.03 13.47 -4.65
C ILE A 126 -1.54 13.17 -4.75
N GLU A 127 -1.93 12.15 -5.52
CA GLU A 127 -3.33 11.79 -5.70
C GLU A 127 -3.90 11.11 -4.46
N ILE A 128 -3.16 10.17 -3.84
CA ILE A 128 -3.52 9.50 -2.58
C ILE A 128 -3.93 10.54 -1.53
N TRP A 129 -3.06 11.51 -1.26
CA TRP A 129 -3.28 12.45 -0.16
C TRP A 129 -4.29 13.57 -0.46
N LYS A 130 -4.85 13.63 -1.69
CA LYS A 130 -6.01 14.47 -2.02
C LYS A 130 -7.33 13.70 -1.93
N ASN A 131 -7.28 12.39 -1.73
CA ASN A 131 -8.43 11.51 -1.82
C ASN A 131 -8.84 10.97 -0.44
N THR A 132 -10.14 10.78 -0.23
CA THR A 132 -10.68 10.19 1.01
C THR A 132 -10.23 8.74 1.23
N ASN A 133 -9.96 8.00 0.15
CA ASN A 133 -9.48 6.62 0.20
C ASN A 133 -8.04 6.49 0.73
N SER A 134 -7.33 7.61 0.97
CA SER A 134 -6.11 7.57 1.80
C SER A 134 -6.34 7.05 3.21
N GLN A 135 -7.60 6.93 3.67
CA GLN A 135 -7.92 6.21 4.91
C GLN A 135 -7.46 4.76 4.89
N GLU A 136 -7.47 4.10 3.73
CA GLU A 136 -7.17 2.67 3.62
C GLU A 136 -5.72 2.37 4.04
N ILE A 137 -4.80 3.32 3.82
CA ILE A 137 -3.41 3.23 4.30
C ILE A 137 -3.35 3.15 5.83
N TRP A 138 -4.21 3.89 6.53
CA TRP A 138 -4.26 3.88 7.98
C TRP A 138 -4.98 2.65 8.52
N LEU A 139 -6.00 2.18 7.80
CA LEU A 139 -6.76 0.96 8.13
C LEU A 139 -5.92 -0.31 7.97
N ALA A 140 -4.97 -0.34 7.04
CA ALA A 140 -4.09 -1.48 6.83
C ALA A 140 -2.99 -1.64 7.89
N GLY A 141 -2.75 -0.62 8.71
CA GLY A 141 -1.77 -0.71 9.79
C GLY A 141 -2.30 -1.37 11.06
N ASP A 142 -1.38 -1.72 11.96
CA ASP A 142 -1.66 -2.43 13.21
C ASP A 142 -1.40 -1.54 14.43
N PRO A 143 -2.35 -1.40 15.37
CA PRO A 143 -3.74 -1.82 15.25
C PRO A 143 -4.54 -0.88 14.33
N PRO A 144 -5.55 -1.39 13.60
CA PRO A 144 -6.34 -0.59 12.67
C PRO A 144 -7.21 0.43 13.43
N PRO A 145 -7.16 1.73 13.09
CA PRO A 145 -8.07 2.73 13.68
C PRO A 145 -9.52 2.57 13.19
N PRO A 146 -10.55 2.85 14.01
CA PRO A 146 -10.44 3.33 15.37
C PRO A 146 -10.00 2.23 16.34
N HIS A 147 -9.00 2.52 17.17
CA HIS A 147 -8.50 1.58 18.17
C HIS A 147 -8.38 2.26 19.53
N THR A 148 -8.89 1.61 20.58
CA THR A 148 -8.73 2.08 21.97
C THR A 148 -7.58 1.34 22.63
N TYR A 149 -6.46 2.03 22.85
CA TYR A 149 -5.30 1.46 23.54
C TYR A 149 -5.49 1.36 25.04
N TYR A 150 -6.20 2.34 25.61
CA TYR A 150 -6.47 2.40 27.05
C TYR A 150 -7.80 3.11 27.28
N SER A 151 -8.60 2.60 28.21
CA SER A 151 -9.73 3.32 28.78
C SER A 151 -9.86 2.99 30.26
N GLY A 152 -9.91 4.02 31.11
CA GLY A 152 -10.06 3.82 32.55
C GLY A 152 -10.05 5.12 33.35
N THR A 153 -9.69 5.02 34.63
CA THR A 153 -9.70 6.15 35.57
C THR A 153 -8.88 7.35 35.09
N TYR A 154 -7.81 7.09 34.31
CA TYR A 154 -6.88 8.08 33.78
C TYR A 154 -7.19 8.56 32.36
N GLY A 155 -8.43 8.40 31.92
CA GLY A 155 -8.90 8.85 30.60
C GLY A 155 -8.90 7.74 29.56
N THR A 156 -9.03 8.14 28.31
CA THR A 156 -8.99 7.23 27.15
C THR A 156 -7.86 7.66 26.24
N VAL A 157 -7.12 6.68 25.72
CA VAL A 157 -6.16 6.85 24.64
C VAL A 157 -6.64 6.03 23.46
N ASP A 158 -6.90 6.69 22.34
CA ASP A 158 -7.40 6.07 21.11
C ASP A 158 -6.64 6.57 19.87
N SER A 159 -6.67 5.77 18.81
CA SER A 159 -6.38 6.23 17.45
C SER A 159 -7.66 6.32 16.65
N ILE A 160 -7.76 7.34 15.80
CA ILE A 160 -8.85 7.52 14.83
C ILE A 160 -8.30 8.04 13.50
N ILE A 161 -9.10 7.92 12.44
CA ILE A 161 -8.84 8.57 11.14
C ILE A 161 -9.59 9.90 11.11
N THR A 162 -8.91 10.97 10.70
CA THR A 162 -9.50 12.32 10.59
C THR A 162 -8.94 13.08 9.39
N THR A 163 -9.35 14.34 9.21
CA THR A 163 -8.89 15.19 8.10
C THR A 163 -7.38 15.39 8.13
N GLY A 164 -6.72 15.08 7.02
CA GLY A 164 -5.27 15.17 6.88
C GLY A 164 -4.74 16.58 6.59
N LYS A 165 -3.45 16.62 6.25
CA LYS A 165 -2.74 17.84 5.85
C LYS A 165 -3.26 18.36 4.52
N THR A 166 -3.37 17.48 3.53
CA THR A 166 -3.86 17.83 2.19
C THR A 166 -5.38 17.72 2.14
N SER A 167 -6.03 18.71 1.51
CA SER A 167 -7.50 18.76 1.44
C SER A 167 -8.04 17.53 0.72
N GLY A 168 -9.04 16.88 1.30
CA GLY A 168 -9.60 15.61 0.83
C GLY A 168 -8.92 14.37 1.42
N GLY A 169 -7.63 14.46 1.74
CA GLY A 169 -6.85 13.40 2.37
C GLY A 169 -7.16 13.15 3.84
N LYS A 170 -6.71 12.00 4.33
CA LYS A 170 -6.93 11.51 5.69
C LYS A 170 -5.60 11.35 6.42
N CYS A 171 -5.64 11.48 7.73
CA CYS A 171 -4.50 11.26 8.61
C CYS A 171 -4.85 10.34 9.78
N LEU A 172 -3.81 9.73 10.36
CA LEU A 172 -3.87 9.07 11.64
C LEU A 172 -3.78 10.13 12.76
N LEU A 173 -4.70 10.06 13.72
CA LEU A 173 -4.63 10.79 14.98
C LEU A 173 -4.56 9.80 16.14
N ILE A 174 -3.49 9.84 16.93
CA ILE A 174 -3.41 9.20 18.24
C ILE A 174 -3.61 10.29 19.30
N ARG A 175 -4.63 10.15 20.16
CA ARG A 175 -5.02 11.21 21.09
C ARG A 175 -5.33 10.73 22.49
N GLN A 176 -5.26 11.67 23.42
CA GLN A 176 -5.84 11.60 24.74
C GLN A 176 -6.50 12.96 25.04
N GLU A 177 -7.83 12.99 25.16
CA GLU A 177 -8.61 14.23 25.24
C GLU A 177 -8.67 14.87 26.64
N SER A 178 -8.46 14.06 27.67
CA SER A 178 -8.38 14.53 29.06
C SER A 178 -7.53 13.55 29.88
N LYS A 179 -7.00 14.02 31.02
CA LYS A 179 -6.18 13.21 31.93
C LYS A 179 -4.87 12.75 31.26
N SER A 180 -4.12 11.88 31.89
CA SER A 180 -2.96 11.26 31.26
C SER A 180 -2.75 9.86 31.80
N TYR A 181 -2.52 8.87 30.92
CA TYR A 181 -2.06 7.54 31.32
C TYR A 181 -0.69 7.28 30.73
N SER A 182 0.29 6.91 31.57
CA SER A 182 1.65 6.68 31.11
C SER A 182 1.71 5.41 30.25
N GLY A 183 2.34 5.50 29.08
CA GLY A 183 2.42 4.40 28.14
C GLY A 183 3.00 4.82 26.80
N THR A 184 3.14 3.85 25.89
CA THR A 184 3.47 4.09 24.49
C THR A 184 2.37 3.47 23.65
N TYR A 185 1.75 4.28 22.80
CA TYR A 185 0.56 3.94 22.03
C TYR A 185 0.91 4.11 20.56
N SER A 186 0.94 3.00 19.83
CA SER A 186 1.61 2.90 18.56
C SER A 186 0.71 2.33 17.49
N TRP A 187 0.83 2.88 16.29
CA TRP A 187 0.35 2.32 15.04
C TRP A 187 1.57 1.98 14.18
N SER A 188 1.51 0.88 13.43
CA SER A 188 2.61 0.44 12.59
C SER A 188 2.19 -0.09 11.24
N VAL A 189 3.10 0.01 10.27
CA VAL A 189 2.97 -0.58 8.93
C VAL A 189 4.35 -1.01 8.44
N ASP A 190 4.41 -2.08 7.67
CA ASP A 190 5.64 -2.53 7.02
C ASP A 190 5.81 -1.89 5.64
N LEU A 191 7.02 -1.43 5.35
CA LEU A 191 7.40 -0.78 4.09
C LEU A 191 8.66 -1.44 3.53
N ASP A 192 8.68 -1.70 2.22
CA ASP A 192 9.89 -2.07 1.49
C ASP A 192 10.68 -0.80 1.17
N LEU A 193 11.83 -0.63 1.83
CA LEU A 193 12.71 0.53 1.63
C LEU A 193 13.87 0.23 0.65
N THR A 194 13.81 -0.87 -0.09
CA THR A 194 14.77 -1.16 -1.16
C THR A 194 14.79 0.00 -2.17
N ASP A 195 16.00 0.53 -2.44
CA ASP A 195 16.23 1.67 -3.33
C ASP A 195 15.50 2.96 -2.93
N ILE A 196 15.17 3.15 -1.65
CA ILE A 196 14.58 4.39 -1.12
C ILE A 196 15.65 5.20 -0.38
N ALA A 197 15.85 6.45 -0.79
CA ALA A 197 16.77 7.38 -0.13
C ALA A 197 16.11 8.09 1.07
N THR A 198 14.85 8.51 0.93
CA THR A 198 14.19 9.34 1.94
C THR A 198 12.78 8.85 2.26
N LEU A 199 12.46 8.73 3.54
CA LEU A 199 11.09 8.62 4.04
C LEU A 199 10.62 9.99 4.53
N LYS A 200 9.43 10.41 4.09
CA LYS A 200 8.83 11.69 4.44
C LYS A 200 7.45 11.52 5.06
N ILE A 201 7.12 12.33 6.06
CA ILE A 201 5.79 12.33 6.68
C ILE A 201 5.49 13.69 7.30
N TYR A 202 4.26 14.15 7.20
CA TYR A 202 3.82 15.36 7.89
C TYR A 202 3.35 15.04 9.31
N THR A 203 3.87 15.80 10.28
CA THR A 203 3.42 15.74 11.67
C THR A 203 2.69 17.01 12.06
N LYS A 204 1.61 16.90 12.83
CA LYS A 204 1.00 18.01 13.57
C LYS A 204 0.82 17.58 15.00
N ARG A 205 0.87 18.52 15.92
CA ARG A 205 0.68 18.26 17.33
C ARG A 205 -0.09 19.37 18.02
N SER A 206 -0.92 18.97 18.98
CA SER A 206 -1.50 19.87 19.97
C SER A 206 -1.46 19.16 21.33
N ALA A 207 -1.07 19.86 22.39
CA ALA A 207 -1.07 19.28 23.72
C ALA A 207 -1.18 20.37 24.80
N TYR A 208 -1.96 20.11 25.84
CA TYR A 208 -1.91 20.84 27.09
C TYR A 208 -1.11 20.03 28.12
N ALA A 209 -0.16 20.68 28.80
CA ALA A 209 0.90 20.04 29.59
C ALA A 209 1.85 19.18 28.72
N SER A 210 2.39 19.81 27.68
CA SER A 210 3.13 19.15 26.60
C SER A 210 4.37 18.37 27.02
N SER A 211 5.01 18.71 28.15
CA SER A 211 6.20 18.03 28.66
C SER A 211 6.03 16.53 28.92
N TYR A 212 4.78 16.06 29.03
CA TYR A 212 4.45 14.66 29.30
C TYR A 212 4.03 13.85 28.07
N PHE A 213 3.71 14.51 26.96
CA PHE A 213 3.26 13.84 25.75
C PHE A 213 4.38 13.94 24.72
N TYR A 214 4.68 12.85 24.02
CA TYR A 214 5.71 12.80 23.00
C TYR A 214 5.08 12.28 21.70
N THR A 215 5.35 12.98 20.60
CA THR A 215 5.06 12.46 19.26
C THR A 215 6.36 11.86 18.75
N GLU A 216 6.34 10.56 18.44
CA GLU A 216 7.54 9.83 18.07
C GLU A 216 7.33 9.05 16.77
N ILE A 217 8.41 8.92 16.00
CA ILE A 217 8.49 8.10 14.80
C ILE A 217 9.68 7.16 14.95
N ARG A 218 9.46 5.88 14.68
CA ARG A 218 10.51 4.87 14.65
C ARG A 218 10.54 4.17 13.31
N ILE A 219 11.75 3.88 12.82
CA ILE A 219 11.98 3.16 11.56
C ILE A 219 12.95 2.02 11.89
N GLY A 220 12.58 0.78 11.57
CA GLY A 220 13.44 -0.39 11.86
C GLY A 220 13.80 -0.52 13.34
N GLY A 221 12.88 -0.16 14.24
CA GLY A 221 13.09 -0.16 15.69
C GLY A 221 13.86 1.04 16.26
N THR A 222 14.43 1.91 15.44
CA THR A 222 15.17 3.11 15.89
C THR A 222 14.28 4.33 15.95
N THR A 223 14.28 5.07 17.06
CA THR A 223 13.58 6.36 17.16
C THR A 223 14.32 7.42 16.35
N VAL A 224 13.70 7.88 15.27
CA VAL A 224 14.25 8.90 14.35
C VAL A 224 13.68 10.29 14.61
N TYR A 225 12.56 10.37 15.33
CA TYR A 225 11.92 11.62 15.73
C TYR A 225 11.25 11.48 17.09
N SER A 226 11.41 12.48 17.94
CA SER A 226 10.75 12.58 19.24
C SER A 226 10.65 14.05 19.63
N THR A 227 9.43 14.55 19.84
CA THR A 227 9.19 15.91 20.36
C THR A 227 8.15 15.92 21.47
N ASN A 228 8.36 16.78 22.46
CA ASN A 228 7.39 17.14 23.50
C ASN A 228 7.05 18.64 23.48
N ASP A 229 7.23 19.31 22.34
CA ASP A 229 6.89 20.72 22.16
C ASP A 229 5.42 21.02 22.52
N SER A 230 5.12 22.29 22.78
CA SER A 230 3.78 22.78 23.12
C SER A 230 2.72 22.60 22.02
N GLY A 231 3.11 22.06 20.87
CA GLY A 231 2.30 21.96 19.67
C GLY A 231 2.98 22.62 18.48
N HIS A 232 2.74 22.06 17.30
CA HIS A 232 3.21 22.60 16.04
C HIS A 232 2.16 22.37 14.95
N ALA A 233 2.11 23.31 13.99
CA ALA A 233 1.34 23.12 12.77
C ALA A 233 1.95 21.99 11.92
N TRP A 234 1.23 21.56 10.89
CA TRP A 234 1.72 20.54 9.97
C TRP A 234 3.12 20.86 9.45
N THR A 235 4.06 19.98 9.78
CA THR A 235 5.48 20.15 9.46
C THR A 235 5.98 18.88 8.78
N LEU A 236 6.63 19.03 7.63
CA LEU A 236 7.25 17.91 6.93
C LEU A 236 8.47 17.42 7.74
N ARG A 237 8.54 16.12 7.97
CA ARG A 237 9.70 15.40 8.48
C ARG A 237 10.30 14.59 7.34
N SER A 238 11.62 14.53 7.28
CA SER A 238 12.36 13.79 6.26
C SER A 238 13.49 13.04 6.93
N PHE A 239 13.57 11.74 6.66
CA PHE A 239 14.51 10.83 7.26
C PHE A 239 15.32 10.15 6.17
N ASP A 240 16.64 10.20 6.29
CA ASP A 240 17.53 9.42 5.44
C ASP A 240 17.38 7.94 5.80
N VAL A 241 16.94 7.15 4.82
CA VAL A 241 16.76 5.70 4.93
C VAL A 241 17.57 4.95 3.87
N SER A 242 18.49 5.64 3.19
CA SER A 242 19.32 5.08 2.10
C SER A 242 20.21 3.89 2.51
N SER A 243 20.40 3.69 3.82
CA SER A 243 21.13 2.55 4.38
C SER A 243 20.27 1.31 4.65
N LEU A 244 18.94 1.42 4.54
CA LEU A 244 17.98 0.33 4.69
C LEU A 244 17.65 -0.20 3.29
N SER A 245 17.64 -1.52 3.11
CA SER A 245 17.47 -2.14 1.78
C SER A 245 16.60 -3.38 1.85
N ASP A 246 15.62 -3.34 2.74
CA ASP A 246 14.77 -4.45 3.14
C ASP A 246 13.43 -3.93 3.64
N THR A 247 12.50 -4.85 3.91
CA THR A 247 11.24 -4.52 4.55
C THR A 247 11.47 -4.14 6.01
N VAL A 248 11.02 -2.94 6.39
CA VAL A 248 11.11 -2.45 7.76
C VAL A 248 9.77 -1.95 8.27
N THR A 249 9.55 -2.10 9.57
CA THR A 249 8.37 -1.56 10.24
C THR A 249 8.56 -0.06 10.53
N LEU A 250 7.66 0.75 9.99
CA LEU A 250 7.44 2.14 10.41
C LEU A 250 6.48 2.14 11.61
N ILE A 251 6.85 2.84 12.68
CA ILE A 251 6.01 2.99 13.88
C ILE A 251 5.74 4.48 14.11
N LEU A 252 4.47 4.84 14.18
CA LEU A 252 3.97 6.17 14.51
C LEU A 252 3.32 6.09 15.88
N GLN A 253 3.80 6.86 16.86
CA GLN A 253 3.36 6.66 18.23
C GLN A 253 3.22 7.95 19.04
N MET A 254 2.34 7.88 20.03
CA MET A 254 2.29 8.83 21.13
C MET A 254 2.83 8.16 22.39
N ARG A 255 3.91 8.71 22.96
CA ARG A 255 4.43 8.28 24.26
C ARG A 255 4.02 9.26 25.34
N ILE A 256 3.42 8.77 26.41
CA ILE A 256 2.99 9.57 27.55
C ILE A 256 3.83 9.17 28.76
N THR A 257 4.43 10.14 29.45
CA THR A 257 5.33 9.91 30.59
C THR A 257 4.70 10.23 31.94
N SER A 258 3.38 10.41 31.98
CA SER A 258 2.69 10.82 33.21
C SER A 258 1.34 10.14 33.39
N THR A 259 1.05 9.75 34.62
CA THR A 259 -0.28 9.27 35.03
C THR A 259 -0.94 10.32 35.91
N SER A 260 -2.12 10.79 35.54
CA SER A 260 -2.84 11.85 36.26
C SER A 260 -4.34 11.78 35.98
N SER A 261 -5.14 12.03 37.01
CA SER A 261 -6.60 12.19 36.90
C SER A 261 -7.04 13.63 36.59
N THR A 262 -6.09 14.56 36.43
CA THR A 262 -6.40 15.97 36.14
C THR A 262 -6.94 16.12 34.72
N THR A 263 -8.16 16.63 34.59
CA THR A 263 -8.85 16.75 33.30
C THR A 263 -8.22 17.75 32.33
N SER A 264 -7.32 18.62 32.79
CA SER A 264 -6.65 19.60 31.93
C SER A 264 -5.57 19.00 31.01
N ARG A 265 -5.06 17.79 31.30
CA ARG A 265 -4.02 17.17 30.46
C ARG A 265 -4.64 16.59 29.19
N ASN A 266 -4.05 16.89 28.04
CA ASN A 266 -4.42 16.29 26.77
C ASN A 266 -3.25 16.30 25.79
N GLY A 267 -3.28 15.40 24.82
CA GLY A 267 -2.25 15.29 23.80
C GLY A 267 -2.81 14.69 22.53
N TYR A 268 -2.39 15.24 21.40
CA TYR A 268 -2.85 14.88 20.07
C TYR A 268 -1.64 14.80 19.14
N SER A 269 -1.37 13.61 18.61
CA SER A 269 -0.31 13.36 17.63
C SER A 269 -0.94 13.00 16.29
N TYR A 270 -0.70 13.83 15.28
CA TYR A 270 -1.25 13.66 13.94
C TYR A 270 -0.14 13.28 12.96
N PHE A 271 -0.42 12.33 12.08
CA PHE A 271 0.49 11.84 11.05
C PHE A 271 -0.23 11.76 9.70
N SER A 272 0.28 12.45 8.69
CA SER A 272 -0.36 12.58 7.37
C SER A 272 0.68 12.51 6.27
N ASP A 273 0.23 12.28 5.04
CA ASP A 273 1.00 12.53 3.83
C ASP A 273 2.37 11.82 3.86
N LEU A 274 2.35 10.52 4.13
CA LEU A 274 3.52 9.65 4.05
C LEU A 274 3.99 9.55 2.60
N SER A 275 5.29 9.62 2.34
CA SER A 275 5.85 9.39 1.02
C SER A 275 7.27 8.85 1.09
N LEU A 276 7.68 8.17 0.03
CA LEU A 276 9.03 7.64 -0.15
C LEU A 276 9.65 8.32 -1.38
N GLU A 277 10.96 8.54 -1.35
CA GLU A 277 11.70 9.10 -2.47
C GLU A 277 12.94 8.25 -2.75
N ARG A 278 13.13 7.90 -4.03
CA ARG A 278 14.32 7.22 -4.55
C ARG A 278 15.45 8.22 -4.79
#